data_AF-A0A2G2J1X9-F1
#
_entry.id   AF-A0A2G2J1X9-F1
#
_cell.length_a   1.000
_cell.length_b   1.000
_cell.length_c   1.000
_cell.angle_alpha   90.00
_cell.angle_beta   90.00
_cell.angle_gamma   90.00
#
_symmetry.space_group_name_H-M   'P 1'
#
loop_
_entity.id
_entity.type
_entity.pdbx_description
1 polymer ?
#
loop_
_entity_poly.entity_id
_entity_poly.type
_entity_poly.pdbx_seq_one_letter_code
_entity_poly.pdbx_strand_id
1 'polypeptide(L)'
;METKTVHPRKQVLIKFALLCLLMVSYFAYLSYQYDLLTGGIAALLTWSFFVLCTPVADAGFLLDFPLRLLFGIRMVLSEIAVWAIAIGLNIVSLAYFPQYYDTTILTRLLKQIFTTPNPYWAVIILSGIGTFLSIRFGDELMDVLHHRERSFFHSHHFKHELILIAFFVLVIFGYYELIISLGIDQSF
;
A
#
# COMPACT_ATOMS: atom_id res chain seq x y z
N MET A 1 -38.21 8.36 0.50
CA MET A 1 -36.92 7.73 0.87
C MET A 1 -35.84 8.65 0.33
N GLU A 2 -35.35 9.59 1.15
CA GLU A 2 -34.31 10.54 0.73
C GLU A 2 -32.99 9.79 0.54
N THR A 3 -32.56 9.67 -0.71
CA THR A 3 -31.20 9.28 -1.05
C THR A 3 -30.26 10.39 -0.61
N LYS A 4 -29.71 10.28 0.61
CA LYS A 4 -28.61 11.13 1.08
C LYS A 4 -27.49 11.09 0.04
N THR A 5 -27.36 12.17 -0.73
CA THR A 5 -26.21 12.43 -1.58
C THR A 5 -25.03 12.73 -0.66
N VAL A 6 -24.28 11.67 -0.31
CA VAL A 6 -23.06 11.82 0.49
C VAL A 6 -22.10 12.68 -0.33
N HIS A 7 -21.90 13.91 0.12
CA HIS A 7 -20.93 14.83 -0.46
C HIS A 7 -19.55 14.15 -0.55
N PRO A 8 -18.83 14.25 -1.67
CA PRO A 8 -17.63 13.46 -1.94
C PRO A 8 -16.56 13.55 -0.83
N ARG A 9 -16.46 14.70 -0.14
CA ARG A 9 -15.57 14.89 1.02
C ARG A 9 -15.92 14.01 2.23
N LYS A 10 -17.21 13.83 2.55
CA LYS A 10 -17.62 13.01 3.71
C LYS A 10 -17.29 11.54 3.50
N GLN A 11 -17.44 11.05 2.27
CA GLN A 11 -17.10 9.67 1.93
C GLN A 11 -15.60 9.40 2.11
N VAL A 12 -14.73 10.31 1.67
CA VAL A 12 -13.27 10.18 1.85
C VAL A 12 -12.90 10.19 3.33
N LEU A 13 -13.48 11.10 4.13
CA LEU A 13 -13.23 11.16 5.57
C LEU A 13 -13.69 9.89 6.30
N ILE A 14 -14.83 9.31 5.92
CA ILE A 14 -15.30 8.05 6.50
C ILE A 14 -14.35 6.90 6.15
N LYS A 15 -13.90 6.80 4.89
CA LYS A 15 -12.91 5.78 4.47
C LYS A 15 -11.61 5.93 5.26
N PHE A 16 -11.11 7.16 5.43
CA PHE A 16 -9.93 7.43 6.24
C PHE A 16 -10.12 7.03 7.71
N ALA A 17 -11.25 7.41 8.32
CA ALA A 17 -11.55 7.05 9.70
C ALA A 17 -11.65 5.53 9.91
N LEU A 18 -12.26 4.81 8.97
CA LEU A 18 -12.32 3.34 8.99
C LEU A 18 -10.94 2.71 8.85
N LEU A 19 -10.08 3.24 7.98
CA LEU A 19 -8.70 2.77 7.84
C LEU A 19 -7.89 3.00 9.12
N CYS A 20 -8.01 4.19 9.72
CA CYS A 20 -7.38 4.48 11.01
C CYS A 20 -7.89 3.54 12.11
N LEU A 21 -9.20 3.29 12.17
CA LEU A 21 -9.78 2.35 13.13
C LEU A 21 -9.23 0.94 12.95
N LEU A 22 -9.13 0.46 11.71
CA LEU A 22 -8.53 -0.84 11.40
C LEU A 22 -7.09 -0.89 11.87
N MET A 23 -6.29 0.13 11.59
CA MET A 23 -4.88 0.15 11.97
C MET A 23 -4.67 0.27 13.47
N VAL A 24 -5.48 1.07 14.17
CA VAL A 24 -5.45 1.17 15.64
C VAL A 24 -5.87 -0.16 16.27
N SER A 25 -6.88 -0.82 15.72
CA SER A 25 -7.32 -2.14 16.21
C SER A 25 -6.24 -3.20 15.99
N TYR A 26 -5.57 -3.18 14.84
CA TYR A 26 -4.45 -4.08 14.54
C TYR A 26 -3.25 -3.82 15.45
N PHE A 27 -2.88 -2.55 15.67
CA PHE A 27 -1.85 -2.16 16.62
C PHE A 27 -2.20 -2.58 18.06
N ALA A 28 -3.45 -2.41 18.49
CA ALA A 28 -3.91 -2.83 19.80
C ALA A 28 -3.81 -4.36 19.97
N TYR A 29 -4.20 -5.12 18.95
CA TYR A 29 -4.03 -6.57 18.91
C TYR A 29 -2.55 -6.98 19.03
N LEU A 30 -1.67 -6.39 18.22
CA LEU A 30 -0.23 -6.68 18.28
C LEU A 30 0.39 -6.27 19.62
N SER A 31 -0.03 -5.15 20.19
CA SER A 31 0.46 -4.68 21.50
C SER A 31 0.02 -5.61 22.63
N TYR A 32 -1.18 -6.17 22.54
CA TYR A 32 -1.66 -7.17 23.49
C TYR A 32 -0.86 -8.48 23.38
N GLN A 33 -0.51 -8.89 22.16
CA GLN A 33 0.18 -10.16 21.90
C GLN A 33 1.69 -10.10 22.18
N TYR A 34 2.35 -8.98 21.86
CA TYR A 34 3.82 -8.91 21.78
C TYR A 34 4.46 -7.82 22.62
N ASP A 35 3.73 -7.01 23.40
CA ASP A 35 4.16 -5.75 24.03
C ASP A 35 4.00 -4.50 23.14
N LEU A 36 3.93 -3.32 23.77
CA LEU A 36 3.62 -2.04 23.10
C LEU A 36 4.70 -1.58 22.12
N LEU A 37 5.98 -1.82 22.43
CA LEU A 37 7.09 -1.41 21.59
C LEU A 37 7.20 -2.36 20.38
N THR A 38 7.18 -3.66 20.64
CA THR A 38 7.20 -4.69 19.60
C THR A 38 5.99 -4.57 18.69
N GLY A 39 4.79 -4.39 19.26
CA GLY A 39 3.55 -4.20 18.51
C GLY A 39 3.55 -2.92 17.67
N GLY A 40 4.16 -1.84 18.17
CA GLY A 40 4.31 -0.58 17.43
C GLY A 40 5.21 -0.73 16.21
N ILE A 41 6.39 -1.32 16.39
CA ILE A 41 7.32 -1.56 15.27
C ILE A 41 6.73 -2.55 14.28
N ALA A 42 6.11 -3.64 14.74
CA ALA A 42 5.45 -4.61 13.87
C ALA A 42 4.29 -4.00 13.07
N ALA A 43 3.49 -3.10 13.66
CA ALA A 43 2.43 -2.38 12.96
C ALA A 43 3.00 -1.44 11.89
N LEU A 44 4.08 -0.71 12.20
CA LEU A 44 4.77 0.17 11.24
C LEU A 44 5.40 -0.63 10.09
N LEU A 45 6.03 -1.76 10.38
CA LEU A 45 6.57 -2.67 9.37
C LEU A 45 5.44 -3.24 8.49
N THR A 46 4.32 -3.64 9.10
CA THR A 46 3.14 -4.13 8.36
C THR A 46 2.58 -3.05 7.43
N TRP A 47 2.46 -1.81 7.91
CA TRP A 47 2.07 -0.68 7.05
C TRP A 47 3.05 -0.49 5.89
N SER A 48 4.36 -0.53 6.17
CA SER A 48 5.38 -0.38 5.13
C SER A 48 5.35 -1.51 4.08
N PHE A 49 4.98 -2.74 4.48
CA PHE A 49 4.74 -3.84 3.56
C PHE A 49 3.60 -3.53 2.59
N PHE A 50 2.48 -2.97 3.07
CA PHE A 50 1.39 -2.59 2.16
C PHE A 50 1.82 -1.49 1.19
N VAL A 51 2.52 -0.48 1.66
CA VAL A 51 3.01 0.62 0.81
C VAL A 51 3.94 0.12 -0.29
N LEU A 52 4.91 -0.74 0.06
CA LEU A 52 5.99 -1.12 -0.85
C LEU A 52 5.67 -2.35 -1.70
N CYS A 53 4.87 -3.27 -1.18
CA CYS A 53 4.73 -4.61 -1.75
C CYS A 53 3.30 -4.91 -2.23
N THR A 54 2.39 -3.93 -2.23
CA THR A 54 1.09 -4.05 -2.90
C THR A 54 0.89 -2.93 -3.93
N PRO A 55 0.47 -3.24 -5.18
CA PRO A 55 0.25 -2.26 -6.24
C PRO A 55 -1.07 -1.49 -6.02
N VAL A 56 -1.21 -0.88 -4.85
CA VAL A 56 -2.41 -0.18 -4.40
C VAL A 56 -2.00 1.25 -4.07
N ALA A 57 -2.40 2.20 -4.92
CA ALA A 57 -2.13 3.62 -4.72
C ALA A 57 -2.67 4.19 -3.40
N ASP A 58 -3.65 3.52 -2.78
CA ASP A 58 -4.21 3.89 -1.49
C ASP A 58 -3.54 3.16 -0.30
N ALA A 59 -2.55 2.29 -0.50
CA ALA A 59 -1.85 1.67 0.64
C ALA A 59 -1.08 2.71 1.48
N GLY A 60 -0.59 3.76 0.82
CA GLY A 60 -0.02 4.94 1.44
C GLY A 60 -1.04 5.91 2.04
N PHE A 61 -2.35 5.70 1.82
CA PHE A 61 -3.43 6.67 2.10
C PHE A 61 -3.42 7.20 3.53
N LEU A 62 -2.95 6.41 4.50
CA LEU A 62 -2.87 6.82 5.89
C LEU A 62 -1.97 8.05 6.11
N LEU A 63 -0.84 8.12 5.41
CA LEU A 63 0.07 9.28 5.48
C LEU A 63 -0.11 10.22 4.29
N ASP A 64 -0.44 9.68 3.12
CA ASP A 64 -0.68 10.46 1.92
C ASP A 64 -1.85 11.45 2.09
N PHE A 65 -2.96 11.05 2.72
CA PHE A 65 -4.10 11.94 2.95
C PHE A 65 -3.78 13.14 3.87
N PRO A 66 -3.19 12.96 5.07
CA PRO A 66 -2.72 14.07 5.90
C PRO A 66 -1.71 14.98 5.21
N LEU A 67 -0.74 14.42 4.49
CA LEU A 67 0.27 15.21 3.77
C LEU A 67 -0.37 16.09 2.70
N ARG A 68 -1.33 15.56 1.94
CA ARG A 68 -2.09 16.34 0.96
C ARG A 68 -2.96 17.41 1.62
N LEU A 69 -3.61 17.12 2.74
CA LEU A 69 -4.46 18.08 3.44
C LEU A 69 -3.65 19.24 4.05
N LEU A 70 -2.47 18.95 4.60
CA LEU A 70 -1.61 19.94 5.27
C LEU A 70 -0.78 20.77 4.28
N PHE A 71 -0.22 20.14 3.25
CA PHE A 71 0.72 20.78 2.34
C PHE A 71 0.14 21.09 0.95
N GLY A 72 -1.06 20.59 0.62
CA GLY A 72 -1.71 20.84 -0.67
C GLY A 72 -0.93 20.28 -1.88
N ILE A 73 -0.09 19.27 -1.66
CA ILE A 73 0.80 18.70 -2.69
C ILE A 73 0.05 17.74 -3.63
N ARG A 74 0.61 17.54 -4.84
CA ARG A 74 0.10 16.59 -5.83
C ARG A 74 0.19 15.15 -5.31
N MET A 75 -0.74 14.30 -5.74
CA MET A 75 -0.84 12.89 -5.31
C MET A 75 0.45 12.08 -5.55
N VAL A 76 1.13 12.32 -6.67
CA VAL A 76 2.42 11.68 -6.96
C VAL A 76 3.50 12.07 -5.95
N LEU A 77 3.56 13.33 -5.52
CA LEU A 77 4.60 13.81 -4.60
C LEU A 77 4.38 13.27 -3.18
N SER A 78 3.13 13.21 -2.74
CA SER A 78 2.80 12.61 -1.45
C SER A 78 3.04 11.11 -1.46
N GLU A 79 2.78 10.41 -2.57
CA GLU A 79 3.12 8.98 -2.69
C GLU A 79 4.64 8.74 -2.64
N ILE A 80 5.44 9.56 -3.34
CA ILE A 80 6.91 9.50 -3.27
C ILE A 80 7.38 9.70 -1.83
N ALA A 81 6.80 10.65 -1.09
CA ALA A 81 7.15 10.89 0.30
C ALA A 81 6.79 9.69 1.19
N VAL A 82 5.62 9.08 0.99
CA VAL A 82 5.19 7.90 1.74
C VAL A 82 6.09 6.69 1.44
N TRP A 83 6.44 6.47 0.18
CA TRP A 83 7.41 5.46 -0.23
C TRP A 83 8.79 5.68 0.40
N ALA A 84 9.29 6.92 0.38
CA ALA A 84 10.57 7.27 1.00
C ALA A 84 10.58 7.00 2.51
N ILE A 85 9.47 7.33 3.20
CA ILE A 85 9.30 7.03 4.63
C ILE A 85 9.28 5.52 4.86
N ALA A 86 8.52 4.75 4.06
CA ALA A 86 8.44 3.30 4.19
C ALA A 86 9.79 2.60 3.95
N ILE A 87 10.54 3.04 2.92
CA ILE A 87 11.89 2.54 2.65
C ILE A 87 12.85 2.91 3.79
N GLY A 88 12.83 4.18 4.23
CA GLY A 88 13.67 4.64 5.33
C GLY A 88 13.42 3.88 6.63
N LEU A 89 12.15 3.62 6.95
CA LEU A 89 11.75 2.82 8.11
C LEU A 89 12.32 1.40 8.03
N ASN A 90 12.28 0.77 6.85
CA ASN A 90 12.84 -0.56 6.66
C ASN A 90 14.36 -0.58 6.75
N ILE A 91 15.05 0.40 6.16
CA ILE A 91 16.52 0.51 6.26
C ILE A 91 16.95 0.63 7.73
N VAL A 92 16.31 1.53 8.49
CA VAL A 92 16.60 1.72 9.91
C VAL A 92 16.26 0.46 10.71
N SER A 93 15.10 -0.15 10.47
CA SER A 93 14.66 -1.33 11.21
C SER A 93 15.54 -2.56 10.92
N LEU A 94 15.99 -2.77 9.68
CA LEU A 94 16.91 -3.84 9.34
C LEU A 94 18.30 -3.63 9.95
N ALA A 95 18.79 -2.39 9.99
CA ALA A 95 20.11 -2.07 10.52
C ALA A 95 20.20 -2.20 12.04
N TYR A 96 19.17 -1.75 12.77
CA TYR A 96 19.22 -1.65 14.23
C TYR A 96 18.34 -2.67 14.95
N PHE A 97 17.25 -3.14 14.33
CA PHE A 97 16.24 -3.96 14.99
C PHE A 97 15.68 -5.11 14.14
N PRO A 98 16.53 -5.96 13.54
CA PRO A 98 16.10 -7.03 12.64
C PRO A 98 15.21 -8.09 13.31
N GLN A 99 15.19 -8.16 14.65
CA GLN A 99 14.34 -9.10 15.40
C GLN A 99 12.83 -8.79 15.28
N TYR A 100 12.43 -7.53 15.08
CA TYR A 100 10.99 -7.19 15.03
C TYR A 100 10.30 -7.67 13.76
N TYR A 101 11.09 -8.04 12.74
CA TYR A 101 10.56 -8.64 11.53
C TYR A 101 10.01 -10.07 11.76
N ASP A 102 10.44 -10.77 12.79
CA ASP A 102 10.07 -12.17 13.02
C ASP A 102 8.74 -12.34 13.80
N THR A 103 8.00 -11.24 13.99
CA THR A 103 6.75 -11.17 14.77
C THR A 103 5.54 -11.75 14.04
N THR A 104 5.32 -11.35 12.78
CA THR A 104 4.18 -11.77 11.97
C THR A 104 4.64 -12.37 10.64
N ILE A 105 3.74 -13.06 9.94
CA ILE A 105 4.02 -13.58 8.59
C ILE A 105 4.37 -12.43 7.65
N LEU A 106 3.60 -11.33 7.68
CA LEU A 106 3.82 -10.17 6.80
C LEU A 106 5.19 -9.53 7.04
N THR A 107 5.57 -9.31 8.29
CA THR A 107 6.88 -8.74 8.62
C THR A 107 8.00 -9.71 8.27
N ARG A 108 7.81 -11.02 8.42
CA ARG A 108 8.82 -12.01 8.02
C ARG A 108 9.02 -12.04 6.50
N LEU A 109 7.92 -11.98 5.74
CA LEU A 109 7.95 -11.85 4.29
C LEU A 109 8.65 -10.55 3.87
N LEU A 110 8.34 -9.44 4.54
CA LEU A 110 9.00 -8.14 4.28
C LEU A 110 10.52 -8.23 4.48
N LYS A 111 10.98 -8.88 5.55
CA LYS A 111 12.42 -9.11 5.80
C LYS A 111 13.06 -9.84 4.64
N GLN A 112 12.46 -10.95 4.22
CA GLN A 112 12.93 -11.76 3.11
C GLN A 112 12.99 -10.95 1.82
N ILE A 113 11.93 -10.22 1.49
CA ILE A 113 11.88 -9.34 0.31
C ILE A 113 13.07 -8.37 0.32
N PHE A 114 13.39 -7.76 1.45
CA PHE A 114 14.52 -6.83 1.54
C PHE A 114 15.89 -7.50 1.52
N THR A 115 16.06 -8.66 2.19
CA THR A 115 17.37 -9.33 2.34
C THR A 115 17.76 -10.23 1.17
N THR A 116 16.79 -10.65 0.36
CA THR A 116 17.01 -11.56 -0.78
C THR A 116 16.59 -10.89 -2.09
N PRO A 117 17.53 -10.25 -2.83
CA PRO A 117 17.18 -9.36 -3.94
C PRO A 117 16.56 -10.05 -5.16
N ASN A 118 17.04 -11.24 -5.53
CA ASN A 118 16.50 -12.01 -6.65
C ASN A 118 15.76 -13.24 -6.13
N PRO A 119 14.45 -13.46 -6.45
CA PRO A 119 13.57 -12.67 -7.32
C PRO A 119 12.75 -11.57 -6.60
N TYR A 120 12.88 -11.41 -5.29
CA TYR A 120 11.84 -10.73 -4.51
C TYR A 120 11.81 -9.20 -4.63
N TRP A 121 12.88 -8.55 -5.06
CA TRP A 121 12.81 -7.13 -5.41
C TRP A 121 11.90 -6.87 -6.61
N ALA A 122 11.64 -7.88 -7.44
CA ALA A 122 10.62 -7.77 -8.47
C ALA A 122 9.25 -7.42 -7.88
N VAL A 123 8.90 -7.91 -6.68
CA VAL A 123 7.64 -7.57 -6.01
C VAL A 123 7.57 -6.06 -5.72
N ILE A 124 8.64 -5.48 -5.18
CA ILE A 124 8.70 -4.03 -4.90
C ILE A 124 8.66 -3.23 -6.20
N ILE A 125 9.41 -3.64 -7.22
CA ILE A 125 9.45 -2.92 -8.51
C ILE A 125 8.09 -2.99 -9.21
N LEU A 126 7.48 -4.16 -9.29
CA LEU A 126 6.15 -4.36 -9.89
C LEU A 126 5.08 -3.59 -9.12
N SER A 127 5.14 -3.62 -7.78
CA SER A 127 4.27 -2.86 -6.90
C SER A 127 4.40 -1.35 -7.16
N GLY A 128 5.63 -0.82 -7.19
CA GLY A 128 5.89 0.58 -7.47
C GLY A 128 5.40 1.01 -8.86
N ILE A 129 5.69 0.22 -9.89
CA ILE A 129 5.17 0.47 -11.25
C ILE A 129 3.64 0.52 -11.22
N GLY A 130 2.97 -0.46 -10.62
CA GLY A 130 1.51 -0.50 -10.51
C GLY A 130 0.94 0.72 -9.79
N THR A 131 1.52 1.09 -8.65
CA THR A 131 1.10 2.24 -7.83
C THR A 131 1.26 3.57 -8.56
N PHE A 132 2.46 3.87 -9.09
CA PHE A 132 2.70 5.14 -9.79
C PHE A 132 1.93 5.25 -11.11
N LEU A 133 1.78 4.14 -11.82
CA LEU A 133 0.98 4.09 -13.04
C LEU A 133 -0.51 4.31 -12.73
N SER A 134 -1.03 3.71 -11.64
CA SER A 134 -2.40 3.92 -11.16
C SER A 134 -2.65 5.39 -10.80
N ILE A 135 -1.73 6.04 -10.09
CA ILE A 135 -1.85 7.47 -9.74
C ILE A 135 -1.82 8.34 -10.98
N ARG A 136 -0.86 8.12 -11.88
CA ARG A 136 -0.73 8.92 -13.11
C ARG A 136 -1.98 8.82 -13.97
N PHE A 137 -2.52 7.61 -14.16
CA PHE A 137 -3.76 7.44 -14.89
C PHE A 137 -4.97 8.02 -14.14
N GLY A 138 -5.02 7.91 -12.82
CA GLY A 138 -6.08 8.50 -11.99
C GLY A 138 -6.13 10.03 -12.11
N ASP A 139 -4.98 10.70 -12.01
CA ASP A 139 -4.85 12.15 -12.16
C ASP A 139 -5.19 12.59 -13.60
N GLU A 140 -4.67 11.89 -14.62
CA GLU A 140 -4.93 12.20 -16.04
C GLU A 140 -6.42 12.03 -16.42
N LEU A 141 -7.09 11.00 -15.88
CA LEU A 141 -8.54 10.81 -16.08
C LEU A 141 -9.36 11.95 -15.46
N MET A 142 -8.99 12.44 -14.27
CA MET A 142 -9.72 13.52 -13.61
C MET A 142 -9.54 14.87 -14.32
N ASP A 143 -8.34 15.15 -14.84
CA ASP A 143 -8.03 16.38 -15.57
C ASP A 143 -8.73 16.42 -16.94
N VAL A 144 -8.80 15.30 -17.65
CA VAL A 144 -9.50 15.25 -18.95
C VAL A 144 -11.04 15.23 -18.79
N LEU A 145 -11.58 14.65 -17.72
CA LEU A 145 -13.02 14.76 -17.42
C LEU A 145 -13.45 16.21 -17.14
N HIS A 146 -12.55 17.05 -16.63
CA HIS A 146 -12.78 18.49 -16.50
C HIS A 146 -12.70 19.24 -17.84
N HIS A 147 -11.94 18.72 -18.82
CA HIS A 147 -11.79 19.29 -20.17
C HIS A 147 -12.54 18.46 -21.24
N ARG A 148 -13.87 18.66 -21.28
CA ARG A 148 -14.71 18.64 -22.51
C ARG A 148 -14.22 17.76 -23.68
N GLU A 149 -14.55 16.46 -23.68
CA GLU A 149 -15.11 15.69 -24.82
C GLU A 149 -15.31 14.19 -24.48
N ARG A 150 -16.58 13.77 -24.34
CA ARG A 150 -17.02 12.54 -23.67
C ARG A 150 -16.98 11.24 -24.51
N SER A 151 -16.61 11.24 -25.79
CA SER A 151 -16.88 10.09 -26.69
C SER A 151 -15.68 9.19 -27.01
N PHE A 152 -14.43 9.62 -26.80
CA PHE A 152 -13.24 8.81 -27.14
C PHE A 152 -12.68 7.97 -25.96
N PHE A 153 -13.17 8.20 -24.74
CA PHE A 153 -12.55 7.70 -23.50
C PHE A 153 -12.96 6.29 -23.04
N HIS A 154 -14.12 5.77 -23.47
CA HIS A 154 -14.59 4.47 -23.00
C HIS A 154 -13.72 3.28 -23.47
N SER A 155 -12.89 3.44 -24.52
CA SER A 155 -12.13 2.32 -25.11
C SER A 155 -10.77 2.06 -24.48
N HIS A 156 -10.17 3.05 -23.79
CA HIS A 156 -8.83 2.91 -23.18
C HIS A 156 -8.87 2.77 -21.66
N HIS A 157 -9.92 3.26 -20.98
CA HIS A 157 -10.11 3.06 -19.53
C HIS A 157 -10.12 1.57 -19.16
N PHE A 158 -10.88 0.76 -19.89
CA PHE A 158 -10.96 -0.68 -19.66
C PHE A 158 -9.60 -1.38 -19.83
N LYS A 159 -8.77 -0.92 -20.79
CA LYS A 159 -7.42 -1.47 -21.00
C LYS A 159 -6.50 -1.18 -19.82
N HIS A 160 -6.54 0.04 -19.27
CA HIS A 160 -5.73 0.42 -18.12
C HIS A 160 -6.17 -0.30 -16.84
N GLU A 161 -7.47 -0.43 -16.61
CA GLU A 161 -8.03 -1.20 -15.50
C GLU A 161 -7.63 -2.68 -15.60
N LEU A 162 -7.67 -3.27 -16.80
CA LEU A 162 -7.21 -4.64 -17.05
C LEU A 162 -5.71 -4.80 -16.80
N ILE A 163 -4.88 -3.81 -17.14
CA ILE A 163 -3.44 -3.81 -16.84
C ILE A 163 -3.20 -3.79 -15.33
N LEU A 164 -3.93 -2.96 -14.57
CA LEU A 164 -3.81 -2.92 -13.10
C LEU A 164 -4.24 -4.25 -12.46
N ILE A 165 -5.33 -4.85 -12.95
CA ILE A 165 -5.77 -6.18 -12.52
C ILE A 165 -4.70 -7.23 -12.84
N ALA A 166 -4.08 -7.18 -14.02
CA ALA A 166 -3.01 -8.09 -14.40
C ALA A 166 -1.79 -7.94 -13.47
N PHE A 167 -1.39 -6.71 -13.12
CA PHE A 167 -0.34 -6.46 -12.12
C PHE A 167 -0.71 -7.02 -10.74
N PHE A 168 -1.95 -6.82 -10.30
CA PHE A 168 -2.43 -7.34 -9.03
C PHE A 168 -2.39 -8.87 -8.98
N VAL A 169 -2.87 -9.54 -10.03
CA VAL A 169 -2.81 -11.01 -10.16
C VAL A 169 -1.36 -11.51 -10.19
N LEU A 170 -0.48 -10.82 -10.90
CA LEU A 170 0.94 -11.17 -10.98
C LEU A 170 1.64 -11.03 -9.63
N VAL A 171 1.30 -10.00 -8.85
CA VAL A 171 1.81 -9.83 -7.47
C VAL A 171 1.28 -10.94 -6.55
N ILE A 172 -0.01 -11.30 -6.64
CA ILE A 172 -0.56 -12.45 -5.88
C ILE A 172 0.16 -13.74 -6.24
N PHE A 173 0.38 -13.99 -7.53
CA PHE A 173 1.13 -15.17 -7.98
C PHE A 173 2.56 -15.15 -7.45
N GLY A 174 3.22 -14.00 -7.50
CA GLY A 174 4.54 -13.80 -6.90
C GLY A 174 4.57 -14.11 -5.41
N TYR A 175 3.55 -13.71 -4.65
CA TYR A 175 3.42 -14.07 -3.23
C TYR A 175 3.18 -15.55 -3.01
N TYR A 176 2.35 -16.19 -3.84
CA TYR A 176 2.09 -17.62 -3.73
C TYR A 176 3.37 -18.45 -3.94
N GLU A 177 4.14 -18.15 -4.99
CA GLU A 177 5.45 -18.75 -5.24
C GLU A 177 6.44 -18.45 -4.10
N LEU A 178 6.39 -17.25 -3.52
CA LEU A 178 7.26 -16.84 -2.42
C LEU A 178 6.93 -17.64 -1.14
N ILE A 179 5.66 -17.82 -0.81
CA ILE A 179 5.21 -18.62 0.36
C ILE A 179 5.60 -20.10 0.19
N ILE A 180 5.40 -20.67 -0.99
CA ILE A 180 5.75 -22.07 -1.29
C ILE A 180 7.27 -22.28 -1.26
N SER A 181 8.03 -21.42 -1.93
CA SER A 181 9.49 -21.54 -1.99
C SER A 181 10.17 -21.35 -0.63
N LEU A 182 9.53 -20.60 0.27
CA LEU A 182 9.99 -20.41 1.66
C LEU A 182 9.51 -21.51 2.62
N GLY A 183 8.66 -22.45 2.19
CA GLY A 183 8.16 -23.54 3.03
C GLY A 183 7.36 -23.07 4.25
N ILE A 184 6.76 -21.88 4.19
CA ILE A 184 6.02 -21.26 5.32
C ILE A 184 4.79 -22.09 5.71
N ASP A 185 4.33 -22.98 4.81
CA ASP A 185 3.25 -23.95 5.06
C ASP A 185 3.60 -25.09 6.03
N GLN A 186 4.88 -25.29 6.41
CA GLN A 186 5.30 -26.43 7.25
C GLN A 186 5.52 -26.10 8.73
N SER A 187 5.19 -24.89 9.17
CA SER A 187 5.38 -24.44 10.57
C SER A 187 4.08 -23.96 11.23
N PHE A 188 2.98 -24.66 10.94
CA PHE A 188 1.73 -24.61 11.70
C PHE A 188 1.52 -25.93 12.44
#